data_AF-A0A351THV6-F1
#
_entry.id   AF-A0A351THV6-F1
#
_cell.length_a   1.000
_cell.length_b   1.000
_cell.length_c   1.000
_cell.angle_alpha   90.00
_cell.angle_beta   90.00
_cell.angle_gamma   90.00
#
_symmetry.space_group_name_H-M   'P 1'
#
loop_
_entity.id
_entity.type
_entity.pdbx_description
1 polymer ?
#
loop_
_entity_poly.entity_id
_entity_poly.type
_entity_poly.pdbx_seq_one_letter_code
_entity_poly.pdbx_strand_id
1 'polypeptide(L)' 'MKIYKLLGADGKVYASEIPGTLGGNSKLKVYGRLDCGTALSAIRRFPGSYEKSRVFFADEKAALAAGYRPCG' A
#
# COMPACT_ATOMS: atom_id res chain seq x y z
N MET A 1 -2.00 -21.56 -4.07
CA MET A 1 -1.25 -20.64 -3.18
C MET A 1 -1.28 -19.25 -3.83
N LYS A 2 -1.74 -18.20 -3.13
CA LYS A 2 -1.78 -16.85 -3.71
C LYS A 2 -0.55 -16.09 -3.25
N ILE A 3 0.19 -15.50 -4.18
CA ILE A 3 1.36 -14.68 -3.91
C ILE A 3 0.95 -13.21 -4.03
N TYR A 4 1.21 -12.45 -2.97
CA TYR A 4 0.98 -11.02 -2.86
C TYR A 4 2.28 -10.26 -3.09
N LYS A 5 2.20 -9.08 -3.72
CA LYS A 5 3.33 -8.17 -3.91
C LYS A 5 3.29 -7.12 -2.81
N LEU A 6 4.22 -7.18 -1.88
CA LEU A 6 4.33 -6.22 -0.78
C LEU A 6 5.58 -5.37 -0.96
N LEU A 7 5.55 -4.14 -0.48
CA LEU A 7 6.70 -3.25 -0.41
C LEU A 7 7.38 -3.45 0.95
N GLY A 8 8.64 -3.88 0.92
CA GLY A 8 9.46 -4.09 2.11
C GLY A 8 10.02 -2.78 2.65
N ALA A 9 10.58 -2.87 3.86
CA ALA A 9 11.28 -1.78 4.53
C ALA A 9 12.38 -1.16 3.66
N ASP A 10 13.00 -1.95 2.79
CA ASP A 10 14.05 -1.50 1.86
C ASP A 10 13.51 -0.71 0.66
N GLY A 11 12.20 -0.44 0.59
CA GLY A 11 11.54 0.19 -0.55
C GLY A 11 11.49 -0.70 -1.80
N LYS A 12 11.74 -2.01 -1.65
CA LYS A 12 11.70 -3.00 -2.74
C LYS A 12 10.45 -3.85 -2.64
N VAL A 13 9.85 -4.15 -3.79
CA VAL A 13 8.69 -5.04 -3.86
C VAL A 13 9.16 -6.48 -3.77
N TYR A 14 8.56 -7.25 -2.85
CA TYR A 14 8.82 -8.68 -2.66
C TYR A 14 7.52 -9.50 -2.72
N ALA A 15 7.68 -10.78 -3.06
CA ALA A 15 6.61 -11.75 -3.06
C ALA A 15 6.37 -12.25 -1.63
N SER A 16 5.12 -12.22 -1.16
CA SER A 16 4.70 -12.73 0.14
C SER A 16 3.51 -13.67 -0.01
N GLU A 17 3.46 -14.69 0.81
CA GLU A 17 2.33 -15.64 0.88
C GLU A 17 1.17 -15.08 1.71
N ILE A 18 1.45 -14.03 2.49
CA ILE A 18 0.51 -13.36 3.39
C ILE A 18 0.07 -12.05 2.73
N PRO A 19 -1.23 -11.72 2.71
CA PRO A 19 -1.66 -10.40 2.31
C PRO A 19 -1.12 -9.36 3.30
N GLY A 20 -0.72 -8.20 2.79
CA GLY A 20 -0.34 -7.06 3.61
C GLY A 20 -1.54 -6.49 4.37
N THR A 21 -1.31 -5.93 5.55
CA THR A 21 -2.37 -5.31 6.37
C THR A 21 -2.62 -3.85 6.04
N LEU A 22 -1.64 -3.18 5.43
CA LEU A 22 -1.70 -1.76 5.08
C LEU A 22 -1.60 -1.55 3.57
N GLY A 23 -2.27 -0.52 3.09
CA GLY A 23 -2.23 -0.07 1.70
C GLY A 23 -1.79 1.36 1.60
N GLY A 24 -1.05 1.70 0.56
CA GLY A 24 -0.52 3.04 0.36
C GLY A 24 -0.56 3.49 -1.09
N ASN A 25 -0.22 4.77 -1.27
CA ASN A 25 -0.03 5.38 -2.56
C ASN A 25 1.45 5.74 -2.74
N SER A 26 2.12 5.11 -3.71
CA SER A 26 3.53 5.34 -4.02
C SER A 26 3.84 6.75 -4.52
N LYS A 27 2.89 7.41 -5.22
CA LYS A 27 3.08 8.79 -5.69
C LYS A 27 3.09 9.79 -4.54
N LEU A 28 2.17 9.63 -3.59
CA LEU A 28 2.05 10.51 -2.43
C LEU A 28 2.96 10.09 -1.27
N LYS A 29 3.59 8.91 -1.37
CA LYS A 29 4.35 8.24 -0.30
C LYS A 29 3.59 8.20 1.02
N VAL A 30 2.31 7.85 0.95
CA VAL A 30 1.45 7.67 2.12
C VAL A 30 0.99 6.23 2.26
N TYR A 31 0.81 5.75 3.49
CA TYR A 31 0.18 4.47 3.80
C TYR A 31 -1.00 4.67 4.75
N GLY A 32 -1.92 3.72 4.77
CA GLY A 32 -3.03 3.69 5.70
C GLY A 32 -3.71 2.33 5.69
N ARG A 33 -4.87 2.26 6.35
CA ARG A 33 -5.66 1.03 6.36
C ARG A 33 -6.30 0.77 5.00
N LEU A 34 -6.49 -0.50 4.68
CA LEU A 34 -7.10 -0.92 3.41
C LEU A 34 -8.55 -0.47 3.24
N ASP A 35 -9.26 -0.30 4.36
CA ASP A 35 -10.64 0.17 4.50
C ASP A 35 -10.79 1.70 4.56
N CYS A 36 -9.70 2.45 4.40
CA CYS A 36 -9.77 3.91 4.43
C CYS A 36 -10.74 4.45 3.35
N GLY A 37 -11.72 5.26 3.77
CA GLY A 37 -12.73 5.85 2.88
C GLY A 37 -12.12 6.63 1.72
N THR A 38 -10.97 7.29 1.93
CA THR A 38 -10.22 8.00 0.89
C THR A 38 -9.68 7.04 -0.17
N ALA A 39 -9.14 5.88 0.25
CA ALA A 39 -8.61 4.87 -0.66
C ALA A 39 -9.74 4.21 -1.48
N LEU A 40 -10.87 3.90 -0.84
CA LEU A 40 -12.05 3.37 -1.52
C LEU A 40 -12.67 4.40 -2.48
N SER A 41 -12.76 5.66 -2.06
CA SER A 41 -13.24 6.76 -2.91
C SER A 41 -12.33 6.96 -4.11
N ALA A 42 -11.01 6.89 -3.96
CA ALA A 42 -10.05 7.01 -5.05
C ALA A 42 -10.19 5.87 -6.07
N ILE A 43 -10.38 4.63 -5.62
CA ILE A 43 -10.68 3.50 -6.53
C ILE A 43 -11.98 3.76 -7.30
N ARG A 44 -13.03 4.23 -6.60
CA ARG A 44 -14.34 4.49 -7.22
C ARG A 44 -14.30 5.65 -8.22
N ARG A 45 -13.61 6.75 -7.87
CA ARG A 45 -13.53 7.97 -8.70
C ARG A 45 -12.54 7.84 -9.85
N PHE A 46 -11.46 7.09 -9.67
CA PHE A 46 -10.36 6.99 -10.65
C PHE A 46 -9.98 5.52 -10.92
N PRO A 47 -10.90 4.73 -11.50
CA PRO A 47 -10.62 3.34 -11.87
C PRO A 47 -9.41 3.27 -12.80
N GLY A 48 -8.50 2.31 -12.57
CA GLY A 48 -7.29 2.10 -13.37
C GLY A 48 -6.14 3.10 -13.15
N SER A 49 -6.38 4.25 -12.51
CA SER A 49 -5.32 5.23 -12.21
C SER A 49 -4.76 5.06 -10.81
N TYR A 50 -5.62 4.87 -9.80
CA TYR A 50 -5.17 4.70 -8.42
C TYR A 50 -4.47 3.35 -8.21
N GLU A 51 -4.91 2.30 -8.90
CA GLU A 51 -4.35 0.95 -8.81
C GLU A 51 -2.87 0.89 -9.21
N LYS A 52 -2.46 1.68 -10.21
CA LYS A 52 -1.05 1.76 -10.67
C LYS A 52 -0.10 2.29 -9.60
N SER A 53 -0.60 3.12 -8.69
CA SER A 53 0.19 3.70 -7.61
C SER A 53 -0.11 3.04 -6.26
N ARG A 54 -0.96 2.01 -6.24
CA ARG A 54 -1.31 1.31 -5.01
C ARG A 54 -0.19 0.34 -4.63
N VAL A 55 0.32 0.50 -3.43
CA VAL A 55 1.32 -0.39 -2.81
C VAL A 55 0.74 -1.00 -1.55
N PHE A 56 1.28 -2.13 -1.12
CA PHE A 56 0.82 -2.86 0.06
C PHE A 56 2.00 -3.12 0.97
N PHE A 57 1.78 -3.09 2.28
CA PHE A 57 2.80 -3.33 3.30
C PHE A 57 2.34 -4.43 4.25
N ALA A 58 3.29 -5.21 4.74
CA ALA A 58 3.01 -6.21 5.77
C ALA A 58 2.48 -5.54 7.05
N ASP A 59 3.13 -4.46 7.47
CA ASP A 59 2.88 -3.75 8.72
C ASP A 59 3.35 -2.28 8.64
N GLU A 60 3.02 -1.51 9.67
CA GLU A 60 3.34 -0.07 9.76
C GLU A 60 4.86 0.19 9.77
N LYS A 61 5.63 -0.68 10.43
CA LYS A 61 7.08 -0.53 10.54
C LYS A 61 7.74 -0.69 9.18
N ALA A 62 7.28 -1.63 8.35
CA ALA A 62 7.72 -1.78 6.97
C ALA A 62 7.40 -0.54 6.13
N ALA A 63 6.20 0.05 6.30
CA ALA A 63 5.81 1.26 5.58
C ALA A 63 6.65 2.48 5.98
N LEU A 64 6.88 2.69 7.28
CA LEU A 64 7.71 3.76 7.81
C LEU A 64 9.17 3.61 7.34
N ALA A 65 9.74 2.41 7.42
CA ALA A 65 11.10 2.14 6.98
C ALA A 65 11.27 2.35 5.47
N ALA A 66 10.24 2.03 4.67
CA ALA A 66 10.21 2.32 3.24
C ALA A 66 10.08 3.82 2.91
N GLY A 67 9.98 4.69 3.91
CA GLY A 67 9.87 6.14 3.76
C GLY A 67 8.45 6.62 3.44
N TYR A 68 7.42 5.85 3.80
CA TYR A 68 6.02 6.25 3.69
C TYR A 68 5.53 6.83 5.01
N ARG A 69 4.63 7.81 4.93
CA ARG A 69 4.00 8.44 6.11
C ARG A 69 2.54 8.00 6.26
N PRO A 70 1.97 8.01 7.48
CA PRO A 70 0.55 7.71 7.65
C PRO A 70 -0.31 8.73 6.90
N CYS A 71 -1.38 8.26 6.26
CA CYS A 71 -2.46 9.13 5.81
C CYS A 71 -3.28 9.52 7.04
N GLY A 72 -3.23 10.81 7.39
CA GLY A 72 -4.00 11.38 8.49
C GLY A 72 -5.50 11.25 8.27
#